data_AF-A0A821KEU8-F1
#
_entry.id   AF-A0A821KEU8-F1
#
_cell.length_a   1.000
_cell.length_b   1.000
_cell.length_c   1.000
_cell.angle_alpha   90.00
_cell.angle_beta   90.00
_cell.angle_gamma   90.00
#
_symmetry.space_group_name_H-M   'P 1'
#
loop_
_entity.id
_entity.type
_entity.pdbx_description
1 polymer ?
#
loop_
_entity_poly.entity_id
_entity_poly.type
_entity_poly.pdbx_seq_one_letter_code
_entity_poly.pdbx_strand_id
1 'polypeptide(L)'
;MTTENFRFYIKVRTALNIPARVIHDELNSVYGDEAPGLSTVERWSKLFREGREEIEDKARPGRPIAETTTENIEQIRLLIDHDPYITIEGIQERTNLSYGTVSRIIDDHLKLQKITARCIPKDRTDLQRAERVRICKQNLEKFHQGTWRLCDIITGDDSWFYHKQVGRK
;
A
#
# COMPACT_ATOMS: atom_id res chain seq x y z
N MET A 1 -28.88 14.98 8.52
CA MET A 1 -29.05 13.55 8.94
C MET A 1 -28.35 12.64 7.93
N THR A 2 -27.83 11.45 8.27
CA THR A 2 -27.15 10.58 7.27
C THR A 2 -28.16 9.79 6.42
N THR A 3 -27.80 9.45 5.19
CA THR A 3 -28.63 8.66 4.26
C THR A 3 -29.07 7.31 4.84
N GLU A 4 -28.26 6.74 5.73
CA GLU A 4 -28.55 5.50 6.46
C GLU A 4 -29.73 5.64 7.42
N ASN A 5 -29.89 6.79 8.09
CA ASN A 5 -31.00 7.03 9.00
C ASN A 5 -32.35 7.04 8.25
N PHE A 6 -32.39 7.64 7.07
CA PHE A 6 -33.60 7.61 6.22
C PHE A 6 -33.94 6.19 5.80
N ARG A 7 -32.94 5.39 5.41
CA ARG A 7 -33.15 3.98 5.02
C ARG A 7 -33.60 3.12 6.20
N PHE A 8 -33.05 3.34 7.40
CA PHE A 8 -33.50 2.69 8.62
C PHE A 8 -34.98 3.03 8.90
N TYR A 9 -35.35 4.30 8.80
CA TYR A 9 -36.74 4.73 8.98
C TYR A 9 -37.68 4.06 7.96
N ILE A 10 -37.31 4.06 6.67
CA ILE A 10 -38.06 3.40 5.61
C ILE A 10 -38.22 1.90 5.88
N LYS A 11 -37.16 1.22 6.37
CA LYS A 11 -37.20 -0.20 6.73
C LYS A 11 -38.25 -0.47 7.80
N VAL A 12 -38.20 0.27 8.91
CA VAL A 12 -39.14 0.12 10.03
C VAL A 12 -40.58 0.38 9.57
N ARG A 13 -40.82 1.46 8.83
CA ARG A 13 -42.16 1.82 8.35
C ARG A 13 -42.70 0.83 7.30
N THR A 14 -41.84 0.30 6.46
CA THR A 14 -42.22 -0.75 5.48
C THR A 14 -42.60 -2.05 6.19
N ALA A 15 -41.90 -2.43 7.26
CA ALA A 15 -42.25 -3.59 8.08
C ALA A 15 -43.60 -3.45 8.80
N LEU A 16 -44.03 -2.20 9.07
CA LEU A 16 -45.37 -1.88 9.59
C LEU A 16 -46.45 -1.81 8.50
N ASN A 17 -46.14 -2.21 7.25
CA ASN A 17 -47.04 -2.17 6.10
C ASN A 17 -47.55 -0.77 5.73
N ILE A 18 -46.78 0.28 6.05
CA ILE A 18 -47.12 1.65 5.68
C ILE A 18 -46.76 1.85 4.19
N PRO A 19 -47.65 2.43 3.37
CA PRO A 19 -47.37 2.66 1.95
C PRO A 19 -46.26 3.72 1.77
N ALA A 20 -45.40 3.50 0.76
CA ALA A 20 -44.22 4.33 0.49
C ALA A 20 -44.51 5.83 0.35
N ARG A 21 -45.69 6.19 -0.18
CA ARG A 21 -46.15 7.57 -0.29
C ARG A 21 -46.32 8.25 1.08
N VAL A 22 -46.91 7.54 2.05
CA VAL A 22 -47.07 8.07 3.41
C VAL A 22 -45.72 8.20 4.10
N ILE A 23 -44.81 7.23 3.89
CA ILE A 23 -43.43 7.30 4.41
C ILE A 23 -42.70 8.53 3.85
N HIS A 24 -42.85 8.80 2.55
CA HIS A 24 -42.30 9.98 1.92
C HIS A 24 -42.89 11.27 2.50
N ASP A 25 -44.21 11.34 2.67
CA ASP A 25 -44.88 12.54 3.19
C ASP A 25 -44.48 12.82 4.66
N GLU A 26 -44.33 11.78 5.48
CA GLU A 26 -43.78 11.89 6.85
C GLU A 26 -42.34 12.42 6.84
N LEU A 27 -41.48 11.88 5.98
CA LEU A 27 -40.09 12.32 5.85
C LEU A 27 -40.01 13.76 5.32
N ASN A 28 -40.81 14.10 4.32
CA ASN A 28 -40.84 15.43 3.72
C ASN A 28 -41.40 16.47 4.70
N SER A 29 -42.39 16.11 5.52
CA SER A 29 -42.94 17.00 6.56
C SER A 29 -41.92 17.36 7.64
N VAL A 30 -40.96 16.49 7.93
CA VAL A 30 -39.95 16.71 8.99
C VAL A 30 -38.65 17.30 8.43
N TYR A 31 -38.23 16.84 7.24
CA TYR A 31 -36.89 17.14 6.69
C TYR A 31 -36.90 17.99 5.42
N GLY A 32 -38.06 18.25 4.81
CA GLY A 32 -38.19 19.09 3.61
C GLY A 32 -37.20 18.70 2.51
N ASP A 33 -36.36 19.66 2.09
CA ASP A 33 -35.37 19.48 1.02
C ASP A 33 -34.28 18.44 1.34
N GLU A 34 -34.05 18.10 2.62
CA GLU A 34 -33.13 17.03 3.00
C GLU A 34 -33.76 15.63 2.90
N ALA A 35 -35.07 15.53 2.68
CA ALA A 35 -35.77 14.26 2.58
C ALA A 35 -35.42 13.51 1.28
N PRO A 36 -35.33 12.17 1.32
CA PRO A 36 -35.18 11.38 0.10
C PRO A 36 -36.43 11.53 -0.77
N GLY A 37 -36.24 11.77 -2.07
CA GLY A 37 -37.35 11.83 -3.02
C GLY A 37 -38.16 10.54 -3.07
N LEU A 38 -39.44 10.65 -3.46
CA LEU A 38 -40.41 9.55 -3.49
C LEU A 38 -39.88 8.28 -4.18
N SER A 39 -39.22 8.41 -5.33
CA SER A 39 -38.65 7.28 -6.08
C SER A 39 -37.60 6.50 -5.27
N THR A 40 -36.84 7.17 -4.41
CA THR A 40 -35.87 6.54 -3.52
C THR A 40 -36.59 5.77 -2.41
N VAL A 41 -37.64 6.35 -1.83
CA VAL A 41 -38.47 5.72 -0.80
C VAL A 41 -39.15 4.47 -1.34
N GLU A 42 -39.74 4.55 -2.53
CA GLU A 42 -40.38 3.40 -3.20
C GLU A 42 -39.39 2.28 -3.50
N ARG A 43 -38.21 2.62 -4.04
CA ARG A 43 -37.17 1.64 -4.33
C ARG A 43 -36.73 0.89 -3.07
N TRP A 44 -36.46 1.61 -1.97
CA TRP A 44 -36.06 0.99 -0.71
C TRP A 44 -37.19 0.18 -0.07
N SER A 45 -38.43 0.70 -0.08
CA SER A 45 -39.60 -0.03 0.42
C SER A 45 -39.82 -1.34 -0.35
N LYS A 46 -39.62 -1.34 -1.66
CA LYS A 46 -39.67 -2.55 -2.50
C LYS A 46 -38.58 -3.55 -2.09
N LEU A 47 -37.33 -3.10 -1.98
CA LEU A 47 -36.20 -3.96 -1.59
C LEU A 47 -36.38 -4.59 -0.20
N PHE A 48 -36.92 -3.84 0.76
CA PHE A 48 -37.20 -4.37 2.10
C PHE A 48 -38.36 -5.38 2.09
N ARG A 49 -39.40 -5.16 1.27
CA ARG A 49 -40.48 -6.13 1.08
C ARG A 49 -40.00 -7.42 0.41
N GLU A 50 -39.00 -7.32 -0.46
CA GLU A 50 -38.33 -8.45 -1.12
C GLU A 50 -37.31 -9.17 -0.21
N GLY A 51 -37.21 -8.79 1.07
CA GLY A 51 -36.41 -9.50 2.08
C GLY A 51 -34.99 -8.99 2.27
N ARG A 52 -34.62 -7.82 1.72
CA ARG A 52 -33.31 -7.22 2.02
C ARG A 52 -33.28 -6.72 3.48
N GLU A 53 -32.24 -7.06 4.24
CA GLU A 53 -32.09 -6.54 5.61
C GLU A 53 -31.05 -5.42 5.73
N GLU A 54 -30.08 -5.38 4.83
CA GLU A 54 -28.97 -4.42 4.84
C GLU A 54 -29.43 -3.00 4.45
N ILE A 55 -29.01 -2.02 5.26
CA ILE A 55 -29.30 -0.59 5.09
C ILE A 55 -28.17 0.09 4.30
N GLU A 56 -26.96 -0.44 4.40
CA GLU A 56 -25.78 0.05 3.72
C GLU A 56 -25.84 -0.19 2.20
N ASP A 57 -25.12 0.63 1.44
CA ASP A 57 -24.92 0.34 0.02
C ASP A 57 -24.09 -0.94 -0.13
N LYS A 58 -24.50 -1.83 -1.03
CA LYS A 58 -23.64 -2.94 -1.43
C LYS A 58 -22.35 -2.37 -1.99
N ALA A 59 -21.25 -3.10 -1.80
CA ALA A 59 -19.98 -2.80 -2.43
C ALA A 59 -20.21 -2.54 -3.92
N ARG A 60 -19.98 -1.28 -4.34
CA ARG A 60 -20.10 -0.92 -5.74
C ARG A 60 -18.89 -1.52 -6.44
N PRO A 61 -19.05 -2.33 -7.50
CA PRO A 61 -17.92 -2.66 -8.33
C PRO A 61 -17.39 -1.33 -8.87
N GLY A 62 -16.21 -0.93 -8.39
CA GLY A 62 -15.51 0.23 -8.95
C GLY A 62 -15.22 -0.02 -10.43
N ARG A 63 -14.69 1.00 -11.11
CA ARG A 63 -14.17 0.80 -12.47
C ARG A 63 -13.14 -0.34 -12.43
N PRO A 64 -13.32 -1.45 -13.17
CA PRO A 64 -12.28 -2.44 -13.28
C PRO A 64 -11.09 -1.76 -13.96
N ILE A 65 -9.99 -1.62 -13.22
CA ILE A 65 -8.74 -1.14 -13.79
C ILE A 65 -8.15 -2.34 -14.52
N ALA A 66 -8.48 -2.44 -15.81
CA ALA A 66 -8.06 -3.53 -16.69
C ALA A 66 -6.53 -3.71 -16.75
N GLU A 67 -5.75 -2.74 -16.26
CA GLU A 67 -4.30 -2.78 -16.25
C GLU A 67 -3.67 -3.47 -15.02
N THR A 68 -4.47 -3.89 -14.03
CA THR A 68 -3.95 -4.62 -12.85
C THR A 68 -4.40 -6.07 -12.86
N THR A 69 -4.10 -6.74 -13.97
CA THR A 69 -4.26 -8.19 -14.08
C THR A 69 -3.16 -8.90 -13.30
N THR A 70 -3.38 -10.17 -12.96
CA THR A 70 -2.39 -11.01 -12.28
C THR A 70 -1.09 -11.11 -13.07
N GLU A 71 -1.19 -11.11 -14.41
CA GLU A 71 -0.05 -11.16 -15.32
C GLU A 71 0.82 -9.92 -15.19
N ASN A 72 0.22 -8.72 -15.15
CA ASN A 72 0.97 -7.46 -15.02
C ASN A 72 1.64 -7.35 -13.64
N ILE A 73 0.97 -7.83 -12.59
CA ILE A 73 1.55 -7.88 -11.25
C ILE A 73 2.80 -8.77 -11.24
N GLU A 74 2.70 -9.98 -11.81
CA GLU A 74 3.81 -10.92 -11.83
C GLU A 74 4.95 -10.42 -12.73
N GLN A 75 4.65 -9.78 -13.86
CA GLN A 75 5.68 -9.17 -14.69
C GLN A 75 6.47 -8.08 -13.96
N ILE A 76 5.79 -7.18 -13.26
CA ILE A 76 6.46 -6.13 -12.47
C ILE A 76 7.29 -6.76 -11.35
N ARG A 77 6.77 -7.80 -10.69
CA ARG A 77 7.51 -8.52 -9.65
C ARG A 77 8.82 -9.11 -10.18
N LEU A 78 8.78 -9.82 -11.32
CA LEU A 78 9.96 -10.42 -11.91
C LEU A 78 11.01 -9.37 -12.32
N LEU A 79 10.58 -8.20 -12.79
CA LEU A 79 11.49 -7.10 -13.11
C LEU A 79 12.22 -6.56 -11.86
N ILE A 80 11.50 -6.40 -10.75
CA ILE A 80 12.07 -5.93 -9.48
C ILE A 80 12.97 -7.00 -8.85
N ASP A 81 12.58 -8.28 -8.90
CA ASP A 81 13.38 -9.38 -8.37
C ASP A 81 14.70 -9.55 -9.14
N HIS A 82 14.70 -9.29 -10.45
CA HIS A 82 15.89 -9.30 -11.28
C HIS A 82 16.79 -8.08 -11.04
N ASP A 83 16.21 -6.88 -10.97
CA ASP A 83 16.93 -5.63 -10.72
C ASP A 83 16.18 -4.78 -9.67
N PRO A 84 16.56 -4.90 -8.39
CA PRO A 84 15.96 -4.13 -7.30
C PRO A 84 16.15 -2.61 -7.41
N TYR A 85 17.01 -2.14 -8.33
CA TYR A 85 17.29 -0.71 -8.56
C TYR A 85 16.56 -0.15 -9.78
N ILE A 86 15.74 -0.95 -10.46
CA ILE A 86 14.98 -0.51 -11.63
C ILE A 86 14.09 0.69 -11.27
N THR A 87 14.07 1.70 -12.15
CA THR A 87 13.21 2.87 -11.97
C THR A 87 11.77 2.56 -12.42
N ILE A 88 10.81 3.36 -11.96
CA ILE A 88 9.42 3.21 -12.40
C ILE A 88 9.34 3.41 -13.92
N GLU A 89 10.08 4.38 -14.47
CA GLU A 89 10.16 4.62 -15.92
C GLU A 89 10.70 3.39 -16.66
N GLY A 90 11.73 2.72 -16.13
CA GLY A 90 12.26 1.49 -16.72
C GLY A 90 11.27 0.33 -16.68
N ILE A 91 10.42 0.25 -15.65
CA ILE A 91 9.32 -0.73 -15.60
C ILE A 91 8.25 -0.37 -16.63
N GLN A 92 7.88 0.90 -16.77
CA GLN A 92 6.89 1.36 -17.74
C GLN A 92 7.31 1.02 -19.18
N GLU A 93 8.57 1.26 -19.53
CA GLU A 93 9.11 0.93 -20.86
C GLU A 93 9.00 -0.57 -21.18
N ARG A 94 9.19 -1.45 -20.19
CA ARG A 94 9.15 -2.90 -20.36
C ARG A 94 7.75 -3.51 -20.34
N THR A 95 6.83 -2.88 -19.61
CA THR A 95 5.46 -3.40 -19.40
C THR A 95 4.41 -2.65 -20.21
N ASN A 96 4.78 -1.50 -20.79
CA ASN A 96 3.88 -0.55 -21.48
C ASN A 96 2.69 -0.10 -20.60
N LEU A 97 2.89 -0.07 -19.28
CA LEU A 97 1.89 0.35 -18.31
C LEU A 97 2.07 1.83 -17.96
N SER A 98 0.97 2.46 -17.53
CA SER A 98 1.03 3.83 -17.03
C SER A 98 1.78 3.90 -15.69
N TYR A 99 2.43 5.03 -15.41
CA TYR A 99 3.11 5.28 -14.14
C TYR A 99 2.22 4.99 -12.94
N GLY A 100 0.96 5.46 -13.00
CA GLY A 100 -0.02 5.27 -11.92
C GLY A 100 -0.33 3.80 -11.67
N THR A 101 -0.46 3.00 -12.74
CA THR A 101 -0.66 1.55 -12.62
C THR A 101 0.56 0.88 -12.01
N VAL A 102 1.78 1.22 -12.47
CA VAL A 102 3.02 0.63 -11.93
C VAL A 102 3.19 0.98 -10.45
N SER A 103 3.04 2.25 -10.06
CA SER A 103 3.11 2.68 -8.65
C SER A 103 2.09 1.92 -7.80
N ARG A 104 0.85 1.82 -8.27
CA ARG A 104 -0.21 1.12 -7.55
C ARG A 104 0.07 -0.37 -7.40
N ILE A 105 0.65 -1.01 -8.42
CA ILE A 105 1.04 -2.42 -8.31
C ILE A 105 2.15 -2.60 -7.27
N ILE A 106 3.16 -1.73 -7.26
CA ILE A 106 4.26 -1.77 -6.29
C ILE A 106 3.72 -1.57 -4.86
N ASP A 107 2.90 -0.55 -4.65
CA ASP A 107 2.42 -0.14 -3.32
C ASP A 107 1.27 -1.02 -2.80
N ASP A 108 0.24 -1.25 -3.61
CA ASP A 108 -1.00 -1.92 -3.17
C ASP A 108 -0.93 -3.44 -3.30
N HIS A 109 -0.26 -3.96 -4.33
CA HIS A 109 -0.27 -5.40 -4.63
C HIS A 109 1.00 -6.11 -4.17
N LEU A 110 2.18 -5.54 -4.45
CA LEU A 110 3.47 -6.12 -4.05
C LEU A 110 3.88 -5.72 -2.63
N LYS A 111 3.28 -4.66 -2.07
CA LYS A 111 3.59 -4.13 -0.73
C LYS A 111 5.08 -3.80 -0.57
N LEU A 112 5.70 -3.30 -1.63
CA LEU A 112 7.11 -2.94 -1.65
C LEU A 112 7.27 -1.45 -1.35
N GLN A 113 8.40 -1.09 -0.74
CA GLN A 113 8.75 0.30 -0.47
C GLN A 113 10.17 0.56 -0.96
N LYS A 114 10.36 1.71 -1.62
CA LYS A 114 11.71 2.18 -1.98
C LYS A 114 12.50 2.49 -0.71
N ILE A 115 13.54 1.70 -0.47
CA ILE A 115 14.56 1.99 0.55
C ILE A 115 15.72 2.68 -0.18
N THR A 116 16.24 3.77 0.39
CA THR A 116 17.40 4.46 -0.18
C THR A 116 18.56 3.49 -0.34
N ALA A 117 19.16 3.48 -1.54
CA ALA A 117 20.28 2.60 -1.87
C ALA A 117 21.42 2.76 -0.85
N ARG A 118 21.95 1.64 -0.38
CA ARG A 118 23.13 1.60 0.48
C ARG A 118 24.35 1.93 -0.38
N CYS A 119 25.07 3.01 -0.07
CA CYS A 119 26.35 3.29 -0.74
C CYS A 119 27.34 2.16 -0.43
N ILE A 120 27.74 1.42 -1.46
CA ILE A 120 28.80 0.41 -1.37
C ILE A 120 30.12 1.12 -1.73
N PRO A 121 31.10 1.22 -0.83
CA PRO A 121 32.32 2.01 -1.07
C PRO A 121 33.14 1.59 -2.28
N LYS A 122 33.03 0.32 -2.70
CA LYS A 122 33.78 -0.22 -3.83
C LYS A 122 33.13 -1.50 -4.36
N ASP A 123 32.99 -1.57 -5.68
CA ASP A 123 32.63 -2.82 -6.37
C ASP A 123 33.81 -3.79 -6.30
N ARG A 124 33.60 -4.89 -5.56
CA ARG A 124 34.60 -5.95 -5.37
C ARG A 124 34.43 -7.03 -6.42
N THR A 125 35.54 -7.53 -6.96
CA THR A 125 35.55 -8.71 -7.83
C THR A 125 35.20 -9.97 -7.04
N ASP A 126 34.75 -11.03 -7.73
CA ASP A 126 34.37 -12.28 -7.05
C ASP A 126 35.55 -12.93 -6.32
N LEU A 127 36.75 -12.84 -6.89
CA LEU A 127 37.99 -13.28 -6.22
C LEU A 127 38.23 -12.51 -4.91
N GLN A 128 38.06 -11.18 -4.92
CA GLN A 128 38.21 -10.37 -3.70
C GLN A 128 37.15 -10.70 -2.64
N ARG A 129 35.92 -11.02 -3.07
CA ARG A 129 34.84 -11.44 -2.15
C ARG A 129 35.16 -12.79 -1.52
N ALA A 130 35.56 -13.77 -2.33
CA ALA A 130 35.94 -15.10 -1.87
C ALA A 130 37.10 -15.04 -0.87
N GLU A 131 38.13 -14.26 -1.18
CA GLU A 131 39.31 -14.12 -0.32
C GLU A 131 38.97 -13.47 1.02
N ARG A 132 38.10 -12.46 1.02
CA ARG A 132 37.63 -11.85 2.27
C ARG A 132 36.85 -12.83 3.14
N VAL A 133 35.94 -13.61 2.54
CA VAL A 133 35.19 -14.63 3.27
C VAL A 133 36.15 -15.66 3.86
N ARG A 134 37.16 -16.09 3.09
CA ARG A 134 38.20 -17.01 3.55
C ARG A 134 38.94 -16.46 4.78
N ILE A 135 39.43 -15.21 4.71
CA ILE A 135 40.15 -14.55 5.81
C ILE A 135 39.23 -14.36 7.03
N CYS A 136 37.98 -13.94 6.83
CA CYS A 136 37.02 -13.77 7.92
C CYS A 136 36.75 -15.10 8.64
N LYS A 137 36.58 -16.21 7.91
CA LYS A 137 36.40 -17.54 8.50
C LYS A 137 37.62 -17.97 9.33
N GLN A 138 38.83 -17.74 8.81
CA GLN A 138 40.07 -18.03 9.54
C GLN A 138 40.21 -17.19 10.81
N ASN A 139 39.87 -15.90 10.74
CA ASN A 139 39.88 -15.02 11.91
C ASN A 139 38.85 -15.48 12.95
N LEU A 140 37.63 -15.83 12.52
CA LEU A 140 36.58 -16.34 13.41
C LEU A 140 37.01 -17.61 14.13
N GLU A 141 37.66 -18.54 13.42
CA GLU A 141 38.16 -19.77 14.01
C GLU A 141 39.21 -19.52 15.09
N LYS A 142 40.11 -18.53 14.91
CA LYS A 142 41.07 -18.12 15.95
C LYS A 142 40.41 -17.59 17.22
N PHE A 143 39.26 -16.91 17.10
CA PHE A 143 38.47 -16.50 18.24
C PHE A 143 37.80 -17.69 18.93
N HIS A 144 37.24 -18.63 18.17
CA HIS A 144 36.63 -19.84 18.74
C HIS A 144 37.64 -20.73 19.46
N GLN A 145 38.86 -20.85 18.92
CA GLN A 145 39.95 -21.60 19.56
C GLN A 145 40.55 -20.89 20.79
N GLY A 146 40.15 -19.65 21.06
CA GLY A 146 40.69 -18.83 22.16
C GLY A 146 42.09 -18.29 21.91
N THR A 147 42.65 -18.53 20.72
CA THR A 147 43.98 -18.03 20.31
C THR A 147 44.00 -16.51 20.22
N TRP A 148 42.88 -15.90 19.80
CA TRP A 148 42.70 -14.45 19.74
C TRP A 148 41.57 -14.00 20.68
N ARG A 149 41.77 -12.84 21.31
CA ARG A 149 40.73 -12.10 22.03
C ARG A 149 40.62 -10.70 21.44
N LEU A 150 39.42 -10.13 21.46
CA LEU A 150 39.20 -8.77 20.93
C LEU A 150 40.06 -7.72 21.64
N CYS A 151 40.32 -7.90 22.94
CA CYS A 151 41.17 -7.00 23.73
C CYS A 151 42.65 -7.05 23.37
N ASP A 152 43.11 -8.04 22.58
CA ASP A 152 44.50 -8.15 22.15
C ASP A 152 44.75 -7.47 20.79
N ILE A 153 43.70 -6.97 20.13
CA ILE A 153 43.79 -6.38 18.78
C ILE A 153 43.93 -4.86 18.89
N ILE A 154 45.07 -4.35 18.44
CA ILE A 154 45.30 -2.92 18.21
C ILE A 154 45.12 -2.65 16.72
N THR A 155 44.28 -1.69 16.38
CA THR A 155 44.03 -1.28 15.00
C THR A 155 44.10 0.24 14.87
N GLY A 156 44.43 0.73 13.68
CA GLY A 156 44.45 2.14 13.33
C GLY A 156 44.17 2.29 11.84
N ASP A 157 43.55 3.40 11.47
CA ASP A 157 43.29 3.81 10.10
C ASP A 157 43.37 5.34 10.05
N ASP A 158 43.68 5.88 8.88
CA ASP A 158 43.81 7.33 8.69
C ASP A 158 42.49 7.91 8.20
N SER A 159 42.05 9.00 8.83
CA SER A 159 40.82 9.71 8.46
C SER A 159 41.10 11.16 8.10
N TRP A 160 40.49 11.63 7.02
CA TRP A 160 40.57 13.03 6.60
C TRP A 160 39.54 13.87 7.34
N PHE A 161 40.01 14.93 8.02
CA PHE A 161 39.15 15.90 8.68
C PHE A 161 39.17 17.22 7.94
N TYR A 162 38.00 17.70 7.53
CA TYR A 162 37.87 18.98 6.86
C TYR A 162 37.73 20.10 7.90
N HIS A 163 38.70 21.02 7.93
CA HIS A 163 38.61 22.23 8.76
C HIS A 163 37.91 23.35 7.98
N LYS A 164 36.74 23.78 8.46
CA LYS A 164 36.00 24.93 7.89
C LYS A 164 35.94 26.07 8.89
N GLN A 165 36.49 27.23 8.54
CA GLN A 165 36.26 28.46 9.30
C GLN A 165 34.82 28.91 9.10
N VAL A 166 34.02 28.88 10.15
CA VAL A 166 32.67 29.45 10.16
C VAL A 166 32.82 30.96 10.34
N GLY A 167 32.44 31.75 9.34
CA GLY A 167 32.46 33.21 9.44
C GLY A 167 31.58 33.69 10.60
N ARG A 168 32.05 34.72 11.33
CA ARG A 168 31.23 35.38 12.36
C ARG A 168 30.03 36.06 11.68
N LYS A 169 28.83 35.80 12.22
CA LYS A 169 27.59 36.51 11.86
C LYS A 169 27.69 37.99 12.18
#